data_AF-A0A4R4KVL3-F1
#
_entry.id   AF-A0A4R4KVL3-F1
#
_cell.length_a   1.000
_cell.length_b   1.000
_cell.length_c   1.000
_cell.angle_alpha   90.00
_cell.angle_beta   90.00
_cell.angle_gamma   90.00
#
_symmetry.space_group_name_H-M   'P 1'
#
loop_
_entity.id
_entity.type
_entity.pdbx_description
1 polymer ?
#
loop_
_entity_poly.entity_id
_entity_poly.type
_entity_poly.pdbx_seq_one_letter_code
_entity_poly.pdbx_strand_id
1 'polypeptide(L)'
;MHLIPSRRAALLAAVTATTLVTGTLTAVTAAAAASGCRVDYRITNQWGGGFGADVTITNLGDPVDGWTLTWSYTAGQRVGQAWNATVTQTGSEVSARDAGYNASIGTNGTATFGFNGSWDNSSNPVPDSFALNGTTCTGAAVSYIHLTP
;
A
#
# COMPACT_ATOMS: atom_id res chain seq x y z
N MET A 1 -42.37 3.64 -79.49
CA MET A 1 -41.51 3.04 -80.53
C MET A 1 -40.07 3.15 -80.06
N HIS A 2 -39.29 2.07 -80.19
CA HIS A 2 -37.89 1.87 -79.74
C HIS A 2 -37.73 1.50 -78.26
N LEU A 3 -37.01 0.47 -77.82
CA LEU A 3 -36.53 -0.82 -78.34
C LEU A 3 -35.75 -1.42 -77.14
N ILE A 4 -35.99 -2.68 -76.78
CA ILE A 4 -35.19 -3.41 -75.77
C ILE A 4 -33.84 -3.78 -76.40
N PRO A 5 -32.73 -3.74 -75.63
CA PRO A 5 -31.87 -4.91 -75.66
C PRO A 5 -31.38 -5.34 -74.26
N SER A 6 -31.62 -6.61 -73.96
CA SER A 6 -30.95 -7.40 -72.91
C SER A 6 -29.54 -7.80 -73.37
N ARG A 7 -28.57 -7.87 -72.45
CA ARG A 7 -27.37 -8.74 -72.44
C ARG A 7 -26.60 -8.48 -71.12
N ARG A 8 -26.57 -9.41 -70.16
CA ARG A 8 -25.69 -10.60 -69.99
C ARG A 8 -24.61 -10.35 -68.92
N ALA A 9 -24.67 -11.20 -67.90
CA ALA A 9 -23.58 -11.87 -67.20
C ALA A 9 -22.65 -11.07 -66.25
N ALA A 10 -22.78 -11.44 -64.97
CA ALA A 10 -21.74 -11.87 -64.02
C ALA A 10 -20.50 -10.98 -63.79
N LEU A 11 -20.19 -10.72 -62.52
CA LEU A 11 -19.02 -11.31 -61.84
C LEU A 11 -18.98 -10.94 -60.34
N LEU A 12 -18.33 -11.83 -59.61
CA LEU A 12 -18.22 -11.95 -58.15
C LEU A 12 -17.36 -10.84 -57.52
N ALA A 13 -17.70 -10.43 -56.30
CA ALA A 13 -16.75 -10.11 -55.23
C ALA A 13 -17.51 -9.97 -53.89
N ALA A 14 -17.62 -11.06 -53.13
CA ALA A 14 -18.04 -10.98 -51.73
C ALA A 14 -16.84 -10.47 -50.91
N VAL A 15 -16.86 -9.19 -50.54
CA VAL A 15 -15.85 -8.61 -49.65
C VAL A 15 -16.19 -9.04 -48.22
N THR A 16 -15.37 -9.91 -47.64
CA THR A 16 -15.40 -10.26 -46.22
C THR A 16 -14.90 -9.07 -45.40
N ALA A 17 -15.80 -8.40 -44.68
CA ALA A 17 -15.44 -7.36 -43.71
C ALA A 17 -15.54 -7.93 -42.29
N THR A 18 -14.38 -8.10 -41.66
CA THR A 18 -14.20 -8.47 -40.25
C THR A 18 -14.79 -7.42 -39.33
N THR A 19 -15.86 -7.74 -38.59
CA THR A 19 -16.39 -6.88 -37.53
C THR A 19 -15.55 -7.03 -36.26
N LEU A 20 -14.95 -5.92 -35.82
CA LEU A 20 -14.20 -5.83 -34.57
C LEU A 20 -15.12 -6.13 -33.37
N VAL A 21 -14.67 -7.02 -32.48
CA VAL A 21 -15.28 -7.20 -31.15
C VAL A 21 -14.86 -6.00 -30.29
N THR A 22 -15.76 -5.05 -30.08
CA THR A 22 -15.61 -4.00 -29.07
C THR A 22 -15.89 -4.59 -27.70
N GLY A 23 -14.85 -5.02 -26.99
CA GLY A 23 -14.93 -5.38 -25.58
C GLY A 23 -15.05 -4.12 -24.72
N THR A 24 -16.22 -3.86 -24.16
CA THR A 24 -16.38 -2.82 -23.14
C THR A 24 -16.01 -3.42 -21.77
N LEU A 25 -14.75 -3.26 -21.39
CA LEU A 25 -14.30 -3.44 -20.00
C LEU A 25 -14.69 -2.18 -19.22
N THR A 26 -15.89 -2.13 -18.64
CA THR A 26 -16.17 -1.16 -17.58
C THR A 26 -15.44 -1.64 -16.33
N ALA A 27 -14.25 -1.10 -16.11
CA ALA A 27 -13.51 -1.27 -14.86
C ALA A 27 -14.38 -0.72 -13.71
N VAL A 28 -14.93 -1.62 -12.89
CA VAL A 28 -15.50 -1.26 -11.59
C VAL A 28 -14.32 -1.06 -10.65
N THR A 29 -13.77 0.14 -10.62
CA THR A 29 -12.91 0.57 -9.52
C THR A 29 -13.54 1.79 -8.87
N ALA A 30 -14.67 1.57 -8.21
CA ALA A 30 -14.95 2.34 -7.00
C ALA A 30 -13.91 1.88 -5.97
N ALA A 31 -12.66 2.36 -6.12
CA ALA A 31 -11.75 2.45 -5.00
C ALA A 31 -12.42 3.47 -4.08
N ALA A 32 -13.32 3.00 -3.22
CA ALA A 32 -13.70 3.75 -2.05
C ALA A 32 -12.37 4.13 -1.41
N ALA A 33 -12.11 5.43 -1.32
CA ALA A 33 -11.01 5.95 -0.55
C ALA A 33 -11.32 5.61 0.91
N ALA A 34 -11.11 4.34 1.27
CA ALA A 34 -11.19 3.89 2.64
C ALA A 34 -10.24 4.78 3.43
N SER A 35 -10.72 5.35 4.51
CA SER A 35 -9.90 5.99 5.53
C SER A 35 -8.94 4.93 6.05
N GLY A 36 -7.77 4.77 5.40
CA GLY A 36 -6.99 3.53 5.49
C GLY A 36 -6.51 3.25 6.90
N CYS A 37 -5.86 4.24 7.51
CA CYS A 37 -5.27 4.14 8.84
C CYS A 37 -4.64 5.49 9.25
N ARG A 38 -4.33 5.60 10.53
CA ARG A 38 -3.34 6.55 11.06
C ARG A 38 -2.21 5.73 11.71
N VAL A 39 -0.97 6.18 11.53
CA VAL A 39 0.19 5.57 12.18
C VAL A 39 0.88 6.61 13.05
N ASP A 40 1.12 6.23 14.30
CA ASP A 40 1.97 6.96 15.24
C ASP A 40 3.30 6.24 15.29
N TYR A 41 4.37 6.84 14.77
CA TYR A 41 5.72 6.29 14.83
C TYR A 41 6.56 7.17 15.76
N ARG A 42 7.03 6.61 16.86
CA ARG A 42 7.79 7.34 17.86
C ARG A 42 9.14 6.69 18.08
N ILE A 43 10.22 7.46 17.90
CA ILE A 43 11.54 7.08 18.41
C ILE A 43 11.50 7.28 19.92
N THR A 44 11.57 6.18 20.67
CA THR A 44 11.46 6.18 22.14
C THR A 44 12.78 6.51 22.80
N ASN A 45 13.87 6.03 22.22
CA ASN A 45 15.24 6.34 22.65
C ASN A 45 16.19 6.19 21.46
N GLN A 46 17.28 6.95 21.47
CA GLN A 46 18.34 6.86 20.46
C GLN A 46 19.70 6.89 21.16
N TRP A 47 20.65 6.12 20.65
CA TRP A 47 22.03 6.04 21.16
C TRP A 47 22.99 5.83 19.98
N GLY A 48 24.30 5.73 20.29
CA GLY A 48 25.32 5.49 19.28
C GLY A 48 25.05 4.21 18.49
N GLY A 49 24.69 4.37 17.21
CA GLY A 49 24.42 3.29 16.25
C GLY A 49 23.07 2.60 16.40
N GLY A 50 22.23 2.98 17.36
CA GLY A 50 20.94 2.32 17.60
C GLY A 50 19.82 3.23 18.05
N PHE A 51 18.58 2.75 17.89
CA PHE A 51 17.38 3.41 18.37
C PHE A 51 16.31 2.39 18.75
N GLY A 52 15.39 2.79 19.63
CA GLY A 52 14.12 2.11 19.90
C GLY A 52 12.98 2.90 19.26
N ALA A 53 11.98 2.18 18.74
CA ALA A 53 10.77 2.78 18.21
C ALA A 53 9.52 2.02 18.67
N ASP A 54 8.48 2.78 18.98
CA ASP A 54 7.13 2.28 19.17
C ASP A 54 6.26 2.74 17.99
N VAL A 55 5.40 1.84 17.52
CA VAL A 55 4.48 2.08 16.41
C VAL A 55 3.07 1.72 16.83
N THR A 56 2.15 2.66 16.69
CA THR A 56 0.71 2.43 16.89
C THR A 56 -0.04 2.62 15.59
N ILE A 57 -0.80 1.60 15.21
CA ILE A 57 -1.71 1.61 14.07
C ILE A 57 -3.10 1.91 14.62
N THR A 58 -3.77 2.94 14.13
CA THR A 58 -5.20 3.16 14.33
C THR A 58 -5.93 2.86 13.03
N ASN A 59 -6.83 1.89 13.05
CA ASN A 59 -7.66 1.58 11.88
C ASN A 59 -8.79 2.61 11.78
N LEU A 60 -8.86 3.35 10.68
CA LEU A 60 -9.91 4.35 10.45
C LEU A 60 -10.95 3.85 9.43
N GLY A 61 -10.81 2.63 8.93
CA GLY A 61 -11.67 2.02 7.92
C GLY A 61 -12.44 0.83 8.48
N ASP A 62 -12.77 -0.10 7.60
CA ASP A 62 -13.44 -1.35 7.97
C ASP A 62 -12.56 -2.20 8.90
N PRO A 63 -13.15 -2.96 9.84
CA PRO A 63 -12.40 -3.88 10.69
C PRO A 63 -11.49 -4.81 9.89
N VAL A 64 -10.26 -5.01 10.34
CA VAL A 64 -9.31 -5.95 9.75
C VAL A 64 -9.06 -7.13 10.69
N ASP A 65 -8.84 -8.30 10.10
CA ASP A 65 -8.43 -9.52 10.81
C ASP A 65 -7.18 -10.07 10.11
N GLY A 66 -6.03 -9.73 10.69
CA GLY A 66 -4.72 -9.83 10.04
C GLY A 66 -4.29 -8.47 9.48
N TRP A 67 -3.11 -8.01 9.91
CA TRP A 67 -2.56 -6.74 9.45
C TRP A 67 -1.10 -6.85 9.03
N THR A 68 -0.78 -6.13 7.97
CA THR A 68 0.58 -5.87 7.50
C THR A 68 0.74 -4.37 7.33
N LEU A 69 1.67 -3.78 8.08
CA LEU A 69 2.08 -2.39 7.93
C LEU A 69 3.38 -2.31 7.14
N THR A 70 3.42 -1.49 6.10
CA THR A 70 4.61 -1.28 5.28
C THR A 70 5.05 0.19 5.29
N TRP A 71 6.36 0.41 5.30
CA TRP A 71 6.97 1.74 5.11
C TRP A 71 8.35 1.60 4.48
N SER A 72 8.96 2.73 4.12
CA SER A 72 10.34 2.78 3.61
C SER A 72 11.19 3.73 4.42
N TYR A 73 12.42 3.31 4.73
CA TYR A 73 13.44 4.17 5.31
C TYR A 73 14.17 4.98 4.24
N THR A 74 14.57 6.20 4.59
CA THR A 74 15.22 7.15 3.67
C THR A 74 16.69 7.41 3.99
N ALA A 75 17.17 6.98 5.17
CA ALA A 75 18.53 7.23 5.64
C ALA A 75 19.27 5.93 6.05
N GLY A 76 18.92 4.80 5.41
CA GLY A 76 19.63 3.54 5.60
C GLY A 76 19.38 2.83 6.94
N GLN A 77 18.36 3.24 7.70
CA GLN A 77 18.02 2.57 8.95
C GLN A 77 17.69 1.08 8.74
N ARG A 78 18.03 0.28 9.74
CA ARG A 78 17.76 -1.17 9.74
C ARG A 78 16.95 -1.58 10.95
N VAL A 79 15.92 -2.40 10.75
CA VAL A 79 15.23 -3.05 11.87
C VAL A 79 16.07 -4.23 12.35
N GLY A 80 16.25 -4.35 13.66
CA GLY A 80 16.98 -5.44 14.32
C GLY A 80 16.05 -6.43 15.02
N GLN A 81 15.63 -6.09 16.24
CA GLN A 81 14.77 -6.95 17.06
C GLN A 81 13.40 -6.29 17.23
N ALA A 82 12.32 -7.01 16.90
CA ALA A 82 10.95 -6.54 17.07
C ALA A 82 10.18 -7.37 18.10
N TRP A 83 9.13 -6.78 18.66
CA TRP A 83 8.16 -7.45 19.53
C TRP A 83 6.75 -7.05 19.14
N ASN A 84 5.78 -7.91 19.42
CA ASN A 84 4.36 -7.75 19.08
C ASN A 84 4.10 -7.61 17.56
N ALA A 85 5.11 -7.90 16.73
CA ALA A 85 5.02 -7.99 15.28
C ALA A 85 6.16 -8.87 14.75
N THR A 86 5.94 -9.50 13.60
CA THR A 86 7.01 -10.09 12.79
C THR A 86 7.44 -9.07 11.75
N VAL A 87 8.69 -8.58 11.83
CA VAL A 87 9.19 -7.53 10.95
C VAL A 87 10.26 -8.08 10.01
N THR A 88 10.11 -7.81 8.71
CA THR A 88 11.12 -8.10 7.69
C THR A 88 11.50 -6.82 6.95
N GLN A 89 12.73 -6.79 6.43
CA GLN A 89 13.23 -5.64 5.67
C GLN A 89 14.03 -6.11 4.45
N THR A 90 13.75 -5.53 3.28
CA THR A 90 14.53 -5.73 2.06
C THR A 90 14.91 -4.36 1.50
N GLY A 91 16.22 -4.09 1.38
CA GLY A 91 16.66 -2.72 1.02
C GLY A 91 16.15 -1.71 2.05
N SER A 92 15.45 -0.67 1.59
CA SER A 92 14.80 0.34 2.42
C SER A 92 13.39 -0.05 2.90
N GLU A 93 12.75 -1.03 2.24
CA GLU A 93 11.36 -1.38 2.47
C GLU A 93 11.21 -2.31 3.67
N VAL A 94 10.30 -1.95 4.58
CA VAL A 94 9.99 -2.69 5.80
C VAL A 94 8.55 -3.16 5.78
N SER A 95 8.33 -4.40 6.20
CA SER A 95 7.01 -5.01 6.38
C SER A 95 6.88 -5.56 7.80
N ALA A 96 5.98 -5.01 8.59
CA ALA A 96 5.60 -5.52 9.92
C ALA A 96 4.25 -6.25 9.81
N ARG A 97 4.20 -7.51 10.23
CA ARG A 97 2.97 -8.31 10.31
C ARG A 97 2.57 -8.53 11.76
N ASP A 98 1.28 -8.74 11.99
CA ASP A 98 0.76 -9.09 13.30
C ASP A 98 1.45 -10.31 13.94
N ALA A 99 1.31 -10.44 15.26
CA ALA A 99 1.82 -11.55 16.05
C ALA A 99 0.75 -12.62 16.30
N GLY A 100 -0.31 -12.67 15.49
CA GLY A 100 -1.47 -13.54 15.63
C GLY A 100 -2.44 -13.06 16.72
N TYR A 101 -1.96 -12.87 17.95
CA TYR A 101 -2.84 -12.49 19.08
C TYR A 101 -3.38 -11.05 18.97
N ASN A 102 -2.74 -10.20 18.17
CA ASN A 102 -3.13 -8.80 17.92
C ASN A 102 -3.55 -8.56 16.46
N ALA A 103 -3.94 -9.62 15.74
CA ALA A 103 -4.32 -9.56 14.33
C ALA A 103 -5.60 -8.74 14.08
N SER A 104 -6.55 -8.76 15.00
CA SER A 104 -7.83 -8.06 14.84
C SER A 104 -7.73 -6.59 15.25
N ILE A 105 -8.08 -5.69 14.33
CA ILE A 105 -8.19 -4.25 14.60
C ILE A 105 -9.56 -3.79 14.08
N GLY A 106 -10.51 -3.60 15.00
CA GLY A 106 -11.81 -3.00 14.67
C GLY A 106 -11.68 -1.56 14.16
N THR A 107 -12.76 -1.00 13.61
CA THR A 107 -12.83 0.43 13.27
C THR A 107 -12.57 1.28 14.52
N ASN A 108 -11.68 2.27 14.41
CA ASN A 108 -11.09 3.04 15.51
C ASN A 108 -10.30 2.23 16.55
N GLY A 109 -10.13 0.92 16.32
CA GLY A 109 -9.27 0.08 17.14
C GLY A 109 -7.79 0.32 16.85
N THR A 110 -6.94 -0.24 17.71
CA THR A 110 -5.49 -0.08 17.61
C THR A 110 -4.73 -1.38 17.76
N ALA A 111 -3.62 -1.49 17.04
CA ALA A 111 -2.54 -2.43 17.34
C ALA A 111 -1.24 -1.67 17.57
N THR A 112 -0.42 -2.14 18.51
CA THR A 112 0.87 -1.54 18.84
C THR A 112 1.96 -2.59 18.77
N PHE A 113 3.10 -2.20 18.20
CA PHE A 113 4.32 -2.98 18.21
C PHE A 113 5.52 -2.07 18.42
N GLY A 114 6.69 -2.66 18.66
CA GLY A 114 7.92 -1.90 18.78
C GLY A 114 9.12 -2.70 18.30
N PHE A 115 10.23 -2.01 18.14
CA PHE A 115 11.48 -2.63 17.73
C PHE A 115 12.70 -1.79 18.13
N ASN A 116 13.85 -2.46 18.17
CA ASN A 116 15.16 -1.83 18.13
C ASN A 116 15.71 -1.89 16.71
N GLY A 117 16.29 -0.78 16.27
CA GLY A 117 16.94 -0.66 14.97
C GLY A 117 18.33 -0.03 15.06
N SER A 118 19.04 -0.02 13.94
CA SER A 118 20.32 0.67 13.77
C SER A 118 20.23 1.81 12.76
N TRP A 119 21.10 2.79 12.93
CA TRP A 119 21.23 3.97 12.08
C TRP A 119 22.70 4.36 11.97
N ASP A 120 23.03 5.26 11.06
CA ASP A 120 24.42 5.57 10.67
C ASP A 120 25.13 6.62 11.54
N ASN A 121 24.48 7.08 12.62
CA ASN A 121 24.89 8.23 13.45
C ASN A 121 24.88 9.59 12.74
N SER A 122 24.37 9.69 11.50
CA SER A 122 24.24 10.94 10.76
C SER A 122 22.79 11.43 10.72
N SER A 123 21.86 10.57 10.29
CA SER A 123 20.46 10.95 10.14
C SER A 123 19.51 9.81 10.50
N ASN A 124 18.49 10.11 11.30
CA ASN A 124 17.45 9.14 11.67
C ASN A 124 16.04 9.75 11.52
N PRO A 125 15.61 10.09 10.28
CA PRO A 125 14.27 10.57 10.04
C PRO A 125 13.23 9.47 10.28
N VAL A 126 12.13 9.88 10.91
CA VAL A 126 10.90 9.09 11.00
C VAL A 126 10.26 8.94 9.61
N PRO A 127 9.69 7.78 9.25
CA PRO A 127 8.98 7.63 7.98
C PRO A 127 7.71 8.48 7.92
N ASP A 128 7.43 9.06 6.75
CA ASP A 128 6.26 9.95 6.55
C ASP A 128 5.05 9.24 5.92
N SER A 129 5.26 8.07 5.31
CA SER A 129 4.23 7.32 4.59
C SER A 129 4.19 5.86 5.01
N PHE A 130 2.98 5.38 5.25
CA PHE A 130 2.69 4.02 5.67
C PHE A 130 1.54 3.46 4.82
N ALA A 131 1.48 2.14 4.69
CA ALA A 131 0.31 1.47 4.16
C ALA A 131 -0.07 0.27 5.04
N LEU A 132 -1.37 0.15 5.32
CA LEU A 132 -1.97 -0.97 6.02
C LEU A 132 -2.64 -1.89 5.00
N ASN A 133 -2.21 -3.14 4.93
CA ASN A 133 -2.72 -4.14 3.97
C ASN A 133 -2.73 -3.62 2.51
N GLY A 134 -1.70 -2.84 2.15
CA GLY A 134 -1.56 -2.23 0.83
C GLY A 134 -2.33 -0.93 0.61
N THR A 135 -3.16 -0.49 1.57
CA THR A 135 -3.87 0.79 1.52
C THR A 135 -3.07 1.87 2.24
N THR A 136 -2.73 2.96 1.55
CA THR A 136 -2.00 4.08 2.16
C THR A 136 -2.76 4.66 3.35
N CYS A 137 -2.05 4.87 4.45
CA CYS A 137 -2.59 5.57 5.61
C CYS A 137 -2.75 7.06 5.29
N THR A 138 -3.97 7.57 5.34
CA THR A 138 -4.32 8.97 5.07
C THR A 138 -4.70 9.76 6.33
N GLY A 139 -4.84 9.09 7.47
CA GLY A 139 -4.94 9.76 8.76
C GLY A 139 -3.60 10.40 9.10
N ALA A 140 -3.60 11.65 9.55
CA ALA A 140 -2.37 12.40 9.84
C ALA A 140 -1.44 11.58 10.73
N ALA A 141 -0.35 11.08 10.14
CA ALA A 141 0.72 10.45 10.89
C ALA A 141 1.31 11.52 11.79
N VAL A 142 1.34 11.26 13.09
CA VAL A 142 2.14 12.11 13.98
C VAL A 142 3.41 11.32 14.27
N SER A 143 4.52 11.92 13.89
CA SER A 143 5.83 11.38 14.16
C SER A 143 6.50 12.35 15.14
N TYR A 144 6.78 11.88 16.35
CA TYR A 144 7.41 12.70 17.38
C TYR A 144 8.80 12.14 17.70
N ILE A 145 9.82 12.97 17.51
CA ILE A 145 11.18 12.69 18.00
C ILE A 145 11.22 13.22 19.43
N HIS A 146 11.44 12.35 20.41
CA HIS A 146 11.77 12.81 21.75
C HIS A 146 13.23 13.29 21.75
N LEU A 147 13.41 14.61 21.65
CA LEU A 147 14.68 15.25 21.99
C LEU A 147 14.79 15.22 23.52
N THR A 148 15.58 14.31 24.07
CA THR A 148 16.03 14.45 25.47
C THR A 148 16.83 15.75 25.56
N PRO A 149 16.57 16.63 26.56
CA PRO A 149 17.34 17.85 26.78
C PRO A 149 18.81 17.56 27.12
#